data_AF-D8F9U2-F1
#
_entry.id   AF-D8F9U2-F1
#
_cell.length_a   1.000
_cell.length_b   1.000
_cell.length_c   1.000
_cell.angle_alpha   90.00
_cell.angle_beta   90.00
_cell.angle_gamma   90.00
#
_symmetry.space_group_name_H-M   'P 1'
#
loop_
_entity.id
_entity.type
_entity.pdbx_description
1 polymer ?
#
loop_
_entity_poly.entity_id
_entity_poly.type
_entity_poly.pdbx_seq_one_letter_code
_entity_poly.pdbx_strand_id
1 'polypeptide(L)'
;MSKRDLFVVVADLDAENAIKTLLTRRQKALGIALDFSPISPPNGDLLRYVGRDSGCRVNAVDLLRPPQKTHRHAMICFDRHGCGARNQSREEIEAEIERQLHINGWCHGDVAAIVIEPELESWVWADSAEVAHVMGWKGDMNAVRRSLISRGLLVEGEAKPKDPKAAMKYIISEKRNRRLTARMFAELAQNVSFHACEDPAFNKMRTILRGWFPT
;
A
#
# COMPACT_ATOMS: atom_id res chain seq x y z
N MET A 1 -12.35 -18.39 -22.22
CA MET A 1 -12.80 -17.33 -21.28
C MET A 1 -11.78 -16.21 -21.32
N SER A 2 -12.21 -14.95 -21.40
CA SER A 2 -11.30 -13.81 -21.31
C SER A 2 -10.69 -13.75 -19.91
N LYS A 3 -9.38 -13.46 -19.82
CA LYS A 3 -8.73 -13.22 -18.54
C LYS A 3 -9.26 -11.92 -17.93
N ARG A 4 -9.49 -11.91 -16.62
CA ARG A 4 -9.73 -10.71 -15.80
C ARG A 4 -8.50 -9.79 -15.80
N ASP A 5 -8.67 -8.58 -15.32
CA ASP A 5 -7.67 -7.54 -15.50
C ASP A 5 -6.48 -7.69 -14.55
N LEU A 6 -6.72 -7.71 -13.24
CA LEU A 6 -5.67 -7.67 -12.21
C LEU A 6 -6.00 -8.61 -11.05
N PHE A 7 -5.03 -9.40 -10.59
CA PHE A 7 -5.10 -10.09 -9.30
C PHE A 7 -4.16 -9.43 -8.29
N VAL A 8 -4.60 -9.23 -7.05
CA VAL A 8 -3.82 -8.56 -6.01
C VAL A 8 -3.70 -9.40 -4.76
N VAL A 9 -2.48 -9.48 -4.21
CA VAL A 9 -2.19 -10.09 -2.91
C VAL A 9 -1.72 -9.02 -1.94
N VAL A 10 -2.25 -9.02 -0.72
CA VAL A 10 -1.88 -8.09 0.37
C VAL A 10 -1.60 -8.83 1.67
N ALA A 11 -0.73 -8.27 2.50
CA ALA A 11 -0.28 -8.91 3.75
C ALA A 11 -1.27 -8.84 4.91
N ASP A 12 -2.06 -7.76 5.02
CA ASP A 12 -2.94 -7.55 6.16
C ASP A 12 -4.22 -6.77 5.81
N LEU A 13 -5.03 -6.50 6.83
CA LEU A 13 -6.32 -5.83 6.69
C LEU A 13 -6.19 -4.32 6.41
N ASP A 14 -5.09 -3.70 6.85
CA ASP A 14 -4.85 -2.28 6.62
C ASP A 14 -4.51 -2.08 5.13
N ALA A 15 -3.61 -2.89 4.60
CA ALA A 15 -3.28 -2.95 3.17
C ALA A 15 -4.48 -3.36 2.30
N GLU A 16 -5.27 -4.36 2.73
CA GLU A 16 -6.51 -4.76 2.04
C GLU A 16 -7.45 -3.57 1.86
N ASN A 17 -7.72 -2.82 2.93
CA ASN A 17 -8.62 -1.69 2.90
C ASN A 17 -8.09 -0.53 2.03
N ALA A 18 -6.79 -0.25 2.10
CA ALA A 18 -6.16 0.80 1.31
C ALA A 18 -6.20 0.46 -0.20
N ILE A 19 -5.70 -0.71 -0.58
CA ILE A 19 -5.66 -1.16 -1.98
C ILE A 19 -7.06 -1.31 -2.56
N LYS A 20 -7.99 -1.94 -1.83
CA LYS A 20 -9.39 -2.05 -2.24
C LYS A 20 -9.99 -0.68 -2.54
N THR A 21 -9.76 0.29 -1.66
CA THR A 21 -10.30 1.63 -1.83
C THR A 21 -9.71 2.32 -3.05
N LEU A 22 -8.39 2.24 -3.22
CA LEU A 22 -7.68 2.83 -4.35
C LEU A 22 -8.19 2.27 -5.69
N LEU A 23 -8.29 0.95 -5.80
CA LEU A 23 -8.68 0.26 -7.03
C LEU A 23 -10.18 0.28 -7.33
N THR A 24 -11.06 0.60 -6.37
CA THR A 24 -12.52 0.62 -6.61
C THR A 24 -13.15 2.00 -6.54
N ARG A 25 -12.57 2.93 -5.78
CA ARG A 25 -13.15 4.27 -5.55
C ARG A 25 -12.29 5.40 -6.10
N ARG A 26 -10.99 5.17 -6.28
CA ARG A 26 -10.03 6.24 -6.64
C ARG A 26 -9.34 6.01 -7.98
N GLN A 27 -9.88 5.14 -8.84
CA GLN A 27 -9.32 4.89 -10.18
C GLN A 27 -9.08 6.17 -10.99
N LYS A 28 -10.01 7.13 -10.98
CA LYS A 28 -9.84 8.45 -11.64
C LYS A 28 -8.65 9.24 -11.10
N ALA A 29 -8.45 9.25 -9.78
CA ALA A 29 -7.32 9.93 -9.15
C ALA A 29 -5.98 9.23 -9.49
N LEU A 30 -6.02 7.91 -9.62
CA LEU A 30 -4.90 7.12 -10.11
C LEU A 30 -4.69 7.28 -11.62
N GLY A 31 -5.66 7.79 -12.38
CA GLY A 31 -5.62 7.83 -13.84
C GLY A 31 -5.62 6.44 -14.46
N ILE A 32 -6.48 5.54 -13.94
CA ILE A 32 -6.63 4.18 -14.44
C ILE A 32 -8.09 3.82 -14.72
N ALA A 33 -8.33 2.86 -15.62
CA ALA A 33 -9.63 2.26 -15.89
C ALA A 33 -9.53 0.72 -15.86
N LEU A 34 -10.06 0.12 -14.80
CA LEU A 34 -9.85 -1.29 -14.44
C LEU A 34 -11.18 -1.92 -14.00
N ASP A 35 -11.49 -3.13 -14.49
CA ASP A 35 -12.53 -3.96 -13.86
C ASP A 35 -11.92 -4.77 -12.70
N PHE A 36 -12.35 -4.49 -11.47
CA PHE A 36 -11.77 -5.08 -10.25
C PHE A 36 -12.84 -5.41 -9.21
N SER A 37 -12.92 -6.70 -8.86
CA SER A 37 -13.80 -7.24 -7.84
C SER A 37 -13.02 -7.50 -6.54
N PRO A 38 -13.15 -6.64 -5.51
CA PRO A 38 -12.32 -6.70 -4.31
C PRO A 38 -12.75 -7.78 -3.29
N ILE A 39 -13.47 -8.81 -3.74
CA ILE A 39 -13.84 -9.95 -2.89
C ILE A 39 -12.75 -11.01 -2.96
N SER A 40 -12.73 -11.90 -1.97
CA SER A 40 -11.72 -12.96 -1.92
C SER A 40 -11.89 -13.99 -3.05
N PRO A 41 -10.80 -14.65 -3.47
CA PRO A 41 -10.85 -15.78 -4.41
C PRO A 41 -11.77 -16.90 -3.89
N PRO A 42 -12.37 -17.72 -4.78
CA PRO A 42 -12.11 -17.78 -6.23
C PRO A 42 -12.88 -16.75 -7.06
N ASN A 43 -13.84 -16.04 -6.46
CA ASN A 43 -14.78 -15.21 -7.22
C ASN A 43 -14.32 -13.76 -7.43
N GLY A 44 -13.32 -13.30 -6.68
CA GLY A 44 -12.75 -11.97 -6.83
C GLY A 44 -11.23 -11.98 -6.97
N ASP A 45 -10.71 -10.77 -6.88
CA ASP A 45 -9.42 -10.39 -7.44
C ASP A 45 -8.45 -9.93 -6.33
N LEU A 46 -8.85 -9.99 -5.06
CA LEU A 46 -8.06 -9.56 -3.91
C LEU A 46 -7.91 -10.66 -2.86
N LEU A 47 -6.68 -11.11 -2.65
CA LEU A 47 -6.31 -12.07 -1.61
C LEU A 47 -5.56 -11.38 -0.47
N ARG A 48 -6.15 -11.33 0.73
CA ARG A 48 -5.40 -11.05 1.95
C ARG A 48 -4.75 -12.33 2.46
N TYR A 49 -3.42 -12.39 2.43
CA TYR A 49 -2.67 -13.59 2.79
C TYR A 49 -2.43 -13.70 4.30
N VAL A 50 -2.70 -14.88 4.88
CA VAL A 50 -2.60 -15.11 6.33
C VAL A 50 -1.15 -15.07 6.83
N GLY A 51 -0.18 -15.37 5.96
CA GLY A 51 1.25 -15.38 6.30
C GLY A 51 1.87 -14.00 6.53
N ARG A 52 1.09 -12.91 6.43
CA ARG A 52 1.55 -11.52 6.59
C ARG A 52 2.70 -11.16 5.64
N ASP A 53 3.51 -10.17 5.98
CA ASP A 53 4.54 -9.59 5.12
C ASP A 53 5.64 -10.59 4.76
N SER A 54 6.13 -11.34 5.74
CA SER A 54 7.15 -12.37 5.50
C SER A 54 6.60 -13.51 4.63
N GLY A 55 5.35 -13.91 4.88
CA GLY A 55 4.67 -14.89 4.07
C GLY A 55 4.42 -14.42 2.63
N CYS A 56 4.05 -13.15 2.43
CA CYS A 56 3.90 -12.57 1.10
C CYS A 56 5.22 -12.61 0.32
N ARG A 57 6.33 -12.24 0.95
CA ARG A 57 7.66 -12.30 0.34
C ARG A 57 8.07 -13.73 -0.02
N VAL A 58 7.98 -14.66 0.94
CA VAL A 58 8.45 -16.04 0.77
C VAL A 58 7.60 -16.83 -0.23
N ASN A 59 6.27 -16.61 -0.23
CA ASN A 59 5.33 -17.40 -1.02
C ASN A 59 4.80 -16.65 -2.25
N ALA A 60 5.42 -15.53 -2.65
CA ALA A 60 4.93 -14.69 -3.75
C ALA A 60 4.64 -15.50 -5.02
N VAL A 61 5.56 -16.40 -5.39
CA VAL A 61 5.43 -17.28 -6.56
C VAL A 61 4.22 -18.20 -6.43
N ASP A 62 4.06 -18.88 -5.30
CA ASP A 62 2.95 -19.84 -5.11
C ASP A 62 1.60 -19.13 -5.04
N LEU A 63 1.55 -17.90 -4.50
CA LEU A 63 0.34 -17.09 -4.42
C LEU A 63 -0.10 -16.55 -5.78
N LEU A 64 0.85 -16.19 -6.65
CA LEU A 64 0.57 -15.57 -7.94
C LEU A 64 0.66 -16.54 -9.13
N ARG A 65 1.08 -17.79 -8.94
CA ARG A 65 1.06 -18.82 -9.99
C ARG A 65 -0.37 -19.16 -10.43
N PRO A 66 -1.36 -19.41 -9.54
CA PRO A 66 -2.73 -19.70 -9.97
C PRO A 66 -3.39 -18.62 -10.84
N PRO A 67 -3.33 -17.31 -10.49
CA PRO A 67 -3.99 -16.27 -11.27
C PRO A 67 -3.37 -16.03 -12.65
N GLN A 68 -2.19 -16.58 -12.96
CA GLN A 68 -1.58 -16.51 -14.30
C GLN A 68 -2.53 -17.02 -15.41
N LYS A 69 -3.40 -17.98 -15.10
CA LYS A 69 -4.38 -18.52 -16.05
C LYS A 69 -5.65 -17.68 -16.17
N THR A 70 -5.97 -16.88 -15.14
CA THR A 70 -7.26 -16.20 -15.01
C THR A 70 -7.17 -14.68 -15.12
N HIS A 71 -5.99 -14.09 -14.93
CA HIS A 71 -5.76 -12.64 -14.91
C HIS A 71 -4.65 -12.23 -15.89
N ARG A 72 -4.78 -11.02 -16.45
CA ARG A 72 -3.78 -10.42 -17.36
C ARG A 72 -2.58 -9.93 -16.59
N HIS A 73 -2.81 -9.29 -15.44
CA HIS A 73 -1.75 -8.79 -14.56
C HIS A 73 -1.88 -9.31 -13.13
N ALA A 74 -0.79 -9.28 -12.38
CA ALA A 74 -0.76 -9.60 -10.96
C ALA A 74 0.11 -8.62 -10.16
N MET A 75 -0.31 -8.33 -8.93
CA MET A 75 0.43 -7.46 -8.02
C MET A 75 0.47 -8.08 -6.62
N ILE A 76 1.61 -8.00 -5.95
CA ILE A 76 1.73 -8.33 -4.52
C ILE A 76 2.23 -7.10 -3.76
N CYS A 77 1.60 -6.79 -2.63
CA CYS A 77 1.89 -5.60 -1.83
C CYS A 77 2.04 -5.94 -0.35
N PHE A 78 3.15 -5.55 0.26
CA PHE A 78 3.43 -5.80 1.68
C PHE A 78 4.45 -4.81 2.26
N ASP A 79 4.54 -4.74 3.59
CA ASP A 79 5.46 -3.84 4.28
C ASP A 79 6.87 -4.44 4.32
N ARG A 80 7.91 -3.63 4.09
CA ARG A 80 9.29 -4.09 4.25
C ARG A 80 9.57 -4.41 5.71
N HIS A 81 9.09 -3.57 6.62
CA HIS A 81 9.17 -3.88 8.04
C HIS A 81 8.35 -5.12 8.35
N GLY A 82 8.98 -6.15 8.93
CA GLY A 82 8.33 -7.43 9.21
C GLY A 82 8.43 -8.48 8.08
N CYS A 83 8.91 -8.14 6.87
CA CYS A 83 9.06 -9.13 5.79
C CYS A 83 10.26 -10.10 5.97
N GLY A 84 11.14 -9.81 6.93
CA GLY A 84 12.32 -10.63 7.25
C GLY A 84 13.57 -10.36 6.41
N ALA A 85 13.53 -9.44 5.45
CA ALA A 85 14.67 -9.08 4.59
C ALA A 85 15.41 -7.82 5.10
N ARG A 86 15.99 -7.90 6.31
CA ARG A 86 16.58 -6.72 7.01
C ARG A 86 17.75 -6.07 6.27
N ASN A 87 18.50 -6.87 5.51
CA ASN A 87 19.72 -6.44 4.81
C ASN A 87 19.49 -6.10 3.34
N GLN A 88 18.26 -6.19 2.85
CA GLN A 88 17.93 -5.88 1.46
C GLN A 88 17.18 -4.56 1.38
N SER A 89 17.46 -3.78 0.33
CA SER A 89 16.66 -2.60 0.01
C SER A 89 15.27 -3.01 -0.48
N ARG A 90 14.34 -2.05 -0.49
CA ARG A 90 13.02 -2.21 -1.12
C ARG A 90 13.16 -2.73 -2.56
N GLU A 91 14.00 -2.07 -3.35
CA GLU A 91 14.22 -2.36 -4.77
C GLU A 91 14.80 -3.76 -4.99
N GLU A 92 15.72 -4.20 -4.14
CA GLU A 92 16.29 -5.55 -4.19
C GLU A 92 15.24 -6.64 -3.94
N ILE A 93 14.35 -6.42 -2.96
CA ILE A 93 13.25 -7.35 -2.65
C ILE A 93 12.27 -7.41 -3.81
N GLU A 94 11.88 -6.25 -4.34
CA GLU A 94 10.96 -6.14 -5.47
C GLU A 94 11.52 -6.84 -6.71
N ALA A 95 12.77 -6.56 -7.08
CA ALA A 95 13.43 -7.15 -8.25
C ALA A 95 13.56 -8.68 -8.11
N GLU A 96 13.90 -9.17 -6.93
CA GLU A 96 14.00 -10.62 -6.70
C GLU A 96 12.64 -11.31 -6.85
N ILE A 97 11.57 -10.75 -6.28
CA ILE A 97 10.22 -11.32 -6.41
C ILE A 97 9.76 -11.31 -7.87
N GLU A 98 9.90 -10.18 -8.56
CA GLU A 98 9.49 -10.03 -9.97
C GLU A 98 10.28 -10.98 -10.89
N ARG A 99 11.58 -11.12 -10.66
CA ARG A 99 12.43 -12.09 -11.38
C ARG A 99 11.95 -13.53 -11.17
N GLN A 100 11.64 -13.91 -9.94
CA GLN A 100 11.14 -15.25 -9.63
C GLN A 100 9.77 -15.51 -10.26
N LEU A 101 8.86 -14.54 -10.23
CA LEU A 101 7.56 -14.65 -10.88
C LEU A 101 7.68 -14.79 -12.40
N HIS A 102 8.62 -14.07 -13.00
CA HIS A 102 8.92 -14.19 -14.42
C HIS A 102 9.42 -15.60 -14.80
N ILE A 103 10.42 -16.12 -14.08
CA ILE A 103 10.94 -17.49 -14.28
C ILE A 103 9.83 -18.54 -14.09
N ASN A 104 8.85 -18.25 -13.25
CA ASN A 104 7.72 -19.13 -12.95
C ASN A 104 6.49 -18.91 -13.85
N GLY A 105 6.63 -18.14 -14.94
CA GLY A 105 5.67 -18.13 -16.04
C GLY A 105 4.93 -16.81 -16.29
N TRP A 106 5.06 -15.81 -15.42
CA TRP A 106 4.53 -14.48 -15.74
C TRP A 106 5.36 -13.83 -16.85
N CYS A 107 4.70 -13.18 -17.80
CA CYS A 107 5.39 -12.39 -18.81
C CYS A 107 6.07 -11.17 -18.17
N HIS A 108 7.16 -10.71 -18.79
CA HIS A 108 7.80 -9.49 -18.35
C HIS A 108 6.83 -8.31 -18.46
N GLY A 109 6.70 -7.53 -17.40
CA GLY A 109 5.76 -6.42 -17.33
C GLY A 109 4.33 -6.79 -16.93
N ASP A 110 3.98 -8.08 -16.78
CA ASP A 110 2.62 -8.48 -16.34
C ASP A 110 2.49 -8.69 -14.83
N VAL A 111 3.58 -8.51 -14.09
CA VAL A 111 3.62 -8.73 -12.65
C VAL A 111 4.43 -7.66 -11.94
N ALA A 112 4.01 -7.30 -10.73
CA ALA A 112 4.71 -6.30 -9.92
C ALA A 112 4.73 -6.67 -8.44
N ALA A 113 5.87 -6.43 -7.80
CA ALA A 113 6.00 -6.43 -6.35
C ALA A 113 6.06 -4.98 -5.85
N ILE A 114 5.20 -4.63 -4.90
CA ILE A 114 5.16 -3.32 -4.25
C ILE A 114 5.56 -3.52 -2.80
N VAL A 115 6.77 -3.09 -2.44
CA VAL A 115 7.28 -3.20 -1.08
C VAL A 115 7.23 -1.82 -0.44
N ILE A 116 6.47 -1.65 0.65
CA ILE A 116 6.30 -0.33 1.26
C ILE A 116 7.42 -0.10 2.29
N GLU A 117 8.09 1.05 2.22
CA GLU A 117 9.22 1.40 3.10
C GLU A 117 8.88 2.56 4.06
N PRO A 118 8.94 2.35 5.38
CA PRO A 118 9.04 1.05 6.05
C PRO A 118 7.74 0.24 6.01
N GLU A 119 6.59 0.92 5.89
CA GLU A 119 5.24 0.37 6.05
C GLU A 119 4.16 1.32 5.47
N LEU A 120 2.92 0.82 5.31
CA LEU A 120 1.78 1.51 4.71
C LEU A 120 1.52 2.94 5.22
N GLU A 121 1.68 3.18 6.52
CA GLU A 121 1.48 4.50 7.14
C GLU A 121 2.36 5.58 6.52
N SER A 122 3.45 5.22 5.83
CA SER A 122 4.28 6.13 5.05
C SER A 122 3.49 6.93 4.01
N TRP A 123 2.50 6.31 3.38
CA TRP A 123 1.71 6.94 2.32
C TRP A 123 0.77 8.04 2.86
N VAL A 124 0.54 8.04 4.16
CA VAL A 124 -0.42 8.94 4.84
C VAL A 124 0.25 10.25 5.24
N TRP A 125 1.56 10.30 5.41
CA TRP A 125 2.27 11.49 5.87
C TRP A 125 2.42 12.60 4.82
N ALA A 126 1.81 12.45 3.64
CA ALA A 126 1.67 13.54 2.68
C ALA A 126 0.94 14.74 3.32
N ASP A 127 1.29 15.96 2.92
CA ASP A 127 0.70 17.19 3.46
C ASP A 127 -0.78 17.33 3.02
N SER A 128 -1.69 16.75 3.82
CA SER A 128 -3.11 16.68 3.52
C SER A 128 -3.92 16.97 4.78
N ALA A 129 -4.80 17.97 4.70
CA ALA A 129 -5.68 18.36 5.81
C ALA A 129 -6.60 17.19 6.24
N GLU A 130 -6.94 16.31 5.31
CA GLU A 130 -7.76 15.12 5.57
C GLU A 130 -7.07 14.16 6.54
N VAL A 131 -5.74 14.04 6.47
CA VAL A 131 -4.94 13.24 7.41
C VAL A 131 -5.11 13.77 8.82
N ALA A 132 -4.94 15.09 9.02
CA ALA A 132 -5.18 15.73 10.30
C ALA A 132 -6.63 15.55 10.77
N HIS A 133 -7.61 15.61 9.88
CA HIS A 133 -9.01 15.39 10.23
C HIS A 133 -9.24 13.98 10.78
N VAL A 134 -8.77 12.95 10.08
CA VAL A 134 -8.87 11.55 10.49
C VAL A 134 -8.16 11.32 11.83
N MET A 135 -7.00 11.97 12.04
CA MET A 135 -6.25 11.92 13.29
C MET A 135 -6.91 12.70 14.44
N GLY A 136 -7.93 13.52 14.18
CA GLY A 136 -8.64 14.31 15.19
C GLY A 136 -8.10 15.71 15.46
N TRP A 137 -7.24 16.22 14.57
CA TRP A 137 -6.59 17.52 14.66
C TRP A 137 -7.31 18.61 13.85
N LYS A 138 -8.60 18.40 13.55
CA LYS A 138 -9.48 19.37 12.86
C LYS A 138 -8.91 19.95 11.55
N GLY A 139 -8.10 19.18 10.84
CA GLY A 139 -7.46 19.61 9.59
C GLY A 139 -6.13 20.34 9.75
N ASP A 140 -5.64 20.57 10.97
CA ASP A 140 -4.38 21.28 11.21
C ASP A 140 -3.17 20.32 11.18
N MET A 141 -2.64 20.06 9.99
CA MET A 141 -1.41 19.26 9.82
C MET A 141 -0.18 19.93 10.43
N ASN A 142 -0.14 21.26 10.47
CA ASN A 142 0.97 21.98 11.10
C ASN A 142 1.02 21.72 12.61
N ALA A 143 -0.13 21.65 13.27
CA ALA A 143 -0.21 21.26 14.68
C ALA A 143 0.22 19.80 14.92
N VAL A 144 -0.15 18.88 14.03
CA VAL A 144 0.32 17.49 14.07
C VAL A 144 1.84 17.43 13.97
N ARG A 145 2.42 18.13 12.98
CA ARG A 145 3.88 18.16 12.77
C ARG A 145 4.61 18.77 13.95
N ARG A 146 4.13 19.91 14.51
CA ARG A 146 4.69 20.51 15.72
C ARG A 146 4.68 19.56 16.92
N SER A 147 3.58 18.82 17.13
CA SER A 147 3.51 17.82 18.21
C SER A 147 4.57 16.72 18.04
N LEU A 148 4.70 16.17 16.82
CA LEU A 148 5.71 15.15 16.53
C LEU A 148 7.14 15.67 16.71
N ILE A 149 7.44 16.87 16.23
CA ILE A 149 8.77 17.50 16.35
C ILE A 149 9.12 17.74 17.82
N SER A 150 8.17 18.27 18.61
CA SER A 150 8.38 18.53 20.04
C SER A 150 8.74 17.26 20.85
N ARG A 151 8.42 16.08 20.30
CA ARG A 151 8.66 14.78 20.92
C ARG A 151 9.79 13.99 20.25
N GLY A 152 10.46 14.58 19.26
CA GLY A 152 11.52 13.92 18.50
C GLY A 152 11.04 12.74 17.64
N LEU A 153 9.73 12.65 17.35
CA LEU A 153 9.16 11.61 16.49
C LEU A 153 9.23 11.98 15.01
N LEU A 154 9.37 13.27 14.71
CA LEU A 154 9.61 13.82 13.39
C LEU A 154 10.79 14.79 13.48
N VAL A 155 11.74 14.66 12.56
CA VAL A 155 12.82 15.65 12.43
C VAL A 155 12.28 16.84 11.63
N GLU A 156 12.63 18.05 12.04
CA GLU A 156 12.21 19.26 11.33
C GLU A 156 12.71 19.23 9.86
N GLY A 157 11.82 19.55 8.93
CA GLY A 157 12.09 19.48 7.48
C GLY A 157 11.83 18.11 6.84
N GLU A 158 11.78 17.02 7.59
CA GLU A 158 11.51 15.68 7.03
C GLU A 158 10.05 15.52 6.61
N ALA A 159 9.79 14.90 5.46
CA ALA A 159 8.42 14.71 4.97
C ALA A 159 7.61 13.77 5.88
N LYS A 160 8.23 12.69 6.38
CA LYS A 160 7.59 11.65 7.19
C LYS A 160 8.43 11.23 8.42
N PRO A 161 7.81 10.72 9.50
CA PRO A 161 8.51 10.14 10.63
C PRO A 161 9.38 8.93 10.25
N LYS A 162 10.43 8.66 11.04
CA LYS A 162 11.25 7.45 10.89
C LYS A 162 10.47 6.17 11.19
N ASP A 163 9.52 6.24 12.12
CA ASP A 163 8.55 5.18 12.45
C ASP A 163 7.13 5.72 12.22
N PRO A 164 6.61 5.63 10.98
CA PRO A 164 5.31 6.17 10.58
C PRO A 164 4.15 5.66 11.43
N LYS A 165 4.09 4.36 11.71
CA LYS A 165 3.02 3.73 12.49
C LYS A 165 3.06 4.12 13.94
N ALA A 166 4.24 4.17 14.57
CA ALA A 166 4.35 4.62 15.95
C ALA A 166 3.92 6.08 16.09
N ALA A 167 4.39 6.95 15.18
CA ALA A 167 4.01 8.36 15.14
C ALA A 167 2.50 8.55 14.96
N MET A 168 1.87 7.77 14.06
CA MET A 168 0.44 7.85 13.82
C MET A 168 -0.38 7.38 15.03
N LYS A 169 0.00 6.25 15.64
CA LYS A 169 -0.62 5.75 16.87
C LYS A 169 -0.53 6.77 18.00
N TYR A 170 0.61 7.44 18.12
CA TYR A 170 0.84 8.48 19.12
C TYR A 170 -0.09 9.69 18.91
N ILE A 171 -0.17 10.22 17.69
CA ILE A 171 -0.99 11.41 17.39
C ILE A 171 -2.49 11.15 17.55
N ILE A 172 -2.95 9.94 17.21
CA ILE A 172 -4.35 9.54 17.39
C ILE A 172 -4.66 9.35 18.88
N SER A 173 -3.76 8.73 19.64
CA SER A 173 -3.99 8.51 21.07
C SER A 173 -4.04 9.83 21.84
N GLU A 174 -3.18 10.81 21.47
CA GLU A 174 -3.11 12.13 22.09
C GLU A 174 -4.45 12.89 22.03
N LYS A 175 -5.12 12.91 20.87
CA LYS A 175 -6.34 13.73 20.68
C LYS A 175 -7.64 12.97 20.82
N ARG A 176 -7.68 11.69 20.45
CA ARG A 176 -8.94 10.95 20.38
C ARG A 176 -9.12 9.94 21.52
N ASN A 177 -8.09 9.65 22.31
CA ASN A 177 -8.08 8.49 23.22
C ASN A 177 -8.59 7.20 22.53
N ARG A 178 -8.33 7.10 21.22
CA ARG A 178 -8.78 6.01 20.35
C ARG A 178 -7.56 5.27 19.81
N ARG A 179 -7.76 4.00 19.47
CA ARG A 179 -6.75 3.18 18.78
C ARG A 179 -6.85 3.41 17.28
N LEU A 180 -5.70 3.34 16.59
CA LEU A 180 -5.65 3.21 15.14
C LEU A 180 -6.38 1.92 14.73
N THR A 181 -7.24 1.98 13.71
CA THR A 181 -8.03 0.83 13.25
C THR A 181 -7.97 0.71 11.73
N ALA A 182 -8.16 -0.51 11.20
CA ALA A 182 -8.18 -0.77 9.76
C ALA A 182 -9.18 0.08 8.96
N ARG A 183 -10.31 0.44 9.56
CA ARG A 183 -11.30 1.33 8.95
C ARG A 183 -10.73 2.73 8.70
N MET A 184 -9.82 3.20 9.54
CA MET A 184 -9.15 4.49 9.33
C MET A 184 -8.28 4.46 8.07
N PHE A 185 -7.68 3.32 7.70
CA PHE A 185 -6.95 3.20 6.44
C PHE A 185 -7.86 3.27 5.22
N ALA A 186 -9.07 2.70 5.28
CA ALA A 186 -10.07 2.91 4.23
C ALA A 186 -10.46 4.39 4.11
N GLU A 187 -10.69 5.07 5.25
CA GLU A 187 -11.03 6.49 5.29
C GLU A 187 -9.90 7.37 4.74
N LEU A 188 -8.65 7.08 5.12
CA LEU A 188 -7.46 7.75 4.60
C LEU A 188 -7.32 7.50 3.10
N ALA A 189 -7.43 6.26 2.63
CA ALA A 189 -7.35 5.94 1.22
C ALA A 189 -8.48 6.58 0.37
N GLN A 190 -9.65 6.85 0.98
CA GLN A 190 -10.75 7.53 0.29
C GLN A 190 -10.53 9.03 0.20
N ASN A 191 -9.98 9.65 1.25
CA ASN A 191 -10.04 11.10 1.42
C ASN A 191 -8.69 11.79 1.22
N VAL A 192 -7.58 11.11 1.51
CA VAL A 192 -6.24 11.71 1.37
C VAL A 192 -5.92 11.91 -0.11
N SER A 193 -5.47 13.10 -0.44
CA SER A 193 -4.94 13.39 -1.77
C SER A 193 -3.59 12.70 -1.93
N PHE A 194 -3.56 11.65 -2.74
CA PHE A 194 -2.30 11.00 -3.13
C PHE A 194 -1.58 11.71 -4.28
N HIS A 195 -2.08 12.86 -4.76
CA HIS A 195 -1.42 13.60 -5.85
C HIS A 195 -0.01 14.08 -5.47
N ALA A 196 0.19 14.43 -4.20
CA ALA A 196 1.47 14.88 -3.65
C ALA A 196 2.17 13.77 -2.82
N CYS A 197 1.75 12.50 -2.95
CA CYS A 197 2.45 11.40 -2.30
C CYS A 197 3.77 11.14 -3.04
N GLU A 198 4.88 11.51 -2.42
CA GLU A 198 6.23 11.28 -2.96
C GLU A 198 6.82 9.91 -2.58
N ASP A 199 6.04 9.06 -1.89
CA ASP A 199 6.53 7.76 -1.45
C ASP A 199 6.94 6.88 -2.64
N PRO A 200 8.18 6.33 -2.66
CA PRO A 200 8.68 5.55 -3.77
C PRO A 200 7.81 4.32 -4.11
N ALA A 201 7.27 3.62 -3.11
CA ALA A 201 6.45 2.43 -3.33
C ALA A 201 5.09 2.81 -3.94
N PHE A 202 4.49 3.90 -3.46
CA PHE A 202 3.25 4.42 -4.04
C PHE A 202 3.45 4.86 -5.49
N ASN A 203 4.54 5.58 -5.78
CA ASN A 203 4.86 6.05 -7.12
C ASN A 203 5.14 4.90 -8.09
N LYS A 204 5.83 3.85 -7.64
CA LYS A 204 5.98 2.60 -8.42
C LYS A 204 4.62 2.01 -8.75
N MET A 205 3.77 1.76 -7.75
CA MET A 205 2.43 1.18 -7.94
C MET A 205 1.60 2.02 -8.92
N ARG A 206 1.55 3.34 -8.73
CA ARG A 206 0.80 4.26 -9.61
C ARG A 206 1.29 4.19 -11.04
N THR A 207 2.60 4.18 -11.25
CA THR A 207 3.22 4.11 -12.59
C THR A 207 2.86 2.81 -13.29
N ILE A 208 2.98 1.69 -12.59
CA ILE A 208 2.66 0.35 -13.11
C ILE A 208 1.19 0.23 -13.47
N LEU A 209 0.28 0.62 -12.55
CA LEU A 209 -1.16 0.55 -12.80
C LEU A 209 -1.58 1.44 -13.98
N ARG A 210 -0.96 2.61 -14.16
CA ARG A 210 -1.19 3.48 -15.33
C ARG A 210 -0.68 2.85 -16.63
N GLY A 211 0.43 2.13 -16.57
CA GLY A 211 0.93 1.39 -17.72
C GLY A 211 0.00 0.24 -18.13
N TRP A 212 -0.56 -0.46 -17.15
CA TRP A 212 -1.46 -1.60 -17.39
C TRP A 212 -2.88 -1.20 -17.79
N PHE A 213 -3.39 -0.11 -17.21
CA PHE A 213 -4.81 0.25 -17.29
C PHE A 213 -5.00 1.75 -17.60
N PRO A 214 -4.44 2.29 -18.69
CA PRO A 214 -4.56 3.72 -18.99
C PRO A 214 -6.02 4.13 -19.21
N THR A 215 -6.37 5.35 -18.75
CA THR A 215 -7.65 6.03 -19.00
C THR A 215 -7.66 6.81 -20.30
#